data_AF-A0A919FT01-F1
#
_entry.id   AF-A0A919FT01-F1
#
_cell.length_a   1.000
_cell.length_b   1.000
_cell.length_c   1.000
_cell.angle_alpha   90.00
_cell.angle_beta   90.00
_cell.angle_gamma   90.00
#
_symmetry.space_group_name_H-M   'P 1'
#
loop_
_entity.id
_entity.type
_entity.pdbx_description
1 polymer ?
#
loop_
_entity_poly.entity_id
_entity_poly.type
_entity_poly.pdbx_seq_one_letter_code
_entity_poly.pdbx_strand_id
1 'polypeptide(L)'
;MTDNDAQQGTLGRRGLLGGGLAAVTTTALAAPASAEGGTATSGASAGATVPEGELLGYSLPLSARGTAQLVAAPPWHYVGEVVGVEFWTSSDAAEAALPAGLTPDPTTSGHGYALFIDWQFSGDEQEYLDPVRSQYAEFLVLLDAQWQGAPVAWCPFIYVDNDAALARGWFQGFPKKLGAIRQTRAFAVDSKAAPAVGPGGTFAASMSAAGHRLAEARVTLEKTATSLPALSRPIVNLRHFPRLSAGQYDNPAVHELTQSVLDDP
;
A
#
# COMPACT_ATOMS: atom_id res chain seq x y z
N MET A 1 3.68 51.49 -30.06
CA MET A 1 5.10 51.07 -30.04
C MET A 1 5.38 50.64 -28.61
N THR A 2 5.01 49.40 -28.28
CA THR A 2 5.93 48.22 -28.12
C THR A 2 6.77 48.40 -26.86
N ASP A 3 6.77 47.54 -25.84
CA ASP A 3 6.37 46.13 -25.75
C ASP A 3 5.90 45.78 -24.34
N ASN A 4 5.08 44.74 -24.31
CA ASN A 4 4.53 44.07 -23.15
C ASN A 4 5.29 42.74 -23.04
N ASP A 5 6.18 42.58 -22.07
CA ASP A 5 6.94 41.34 -21.90
C ASP A 5 6.60 40.64 -20.59
N ALA A 6 5.94 39.50 -20.75
CA ALA A 6 5.49 38.59 -19.73
C ALA A 6 6.64 37.69 -19.27
N GLN A 7 6.95 37.67 -17.98
CA GLN A 7 7.77 36.60 -17.42
C GLN A 7 6.92 35.34 -17.20
N GLN A 8 6.99 34.46 -18.19
CA GLN A 8 6.51 33.08 -18.15
C GLN A 8 7.34 32.23 -17.19
N GLY A 9 6.66 31.37 -16.45
CA GLY A 9 7.23 30.43 -15.50
C GLY A 9 8.11 29.37 -16.15
N THR A 10 9.28 29.14 -15.55
CA THR A 10 10.21 28.07 -15.91
C THR A 10 9.86 26.80 -15.12
N LEU A 11 8.89 26.04 -15.63
CA LEU A 11 8.75 24.61 -15.35
C LEU A 11 9.79 23.85 -16.18
N GLY A 12 10.60 23.02 -15.54
CA GLY A 12 11.38 21.99 -16.22
C GLY A 12 12.87 21.99 -15.91
N ARG A 13 13.24 21.45 -14.76
CA ARG A 13 14.52 20.74 -14.63
C ARG A 13 14.25 19.34 -14.11
N ARG A 14 14.33 18.37 -15.02
CA ARG A 14 14.50 16.95 -14.73
C ARG A 14 15.78 16.79 -13.93
N GLY A 15 15.67 16.67 -12.61
CA GLY A 15 16.74 16.16 -11.78
C GLY A 15 16.79 14.64 -11.95
N LEU A 16 17.85 14.13 -12.59
CA LEU A 16 18.27 12.75 -12.37
C LEU A 16 18.71 12.68 -10.89
N LEU A 17 17.92 12.04 -10.04
CA LEU A 17 18.39 11.59 -8.74
C LEU A 17 19.16 10.28 -8.94
N GLY A 18 20.43 10.32 -8.59
CA GLY A 18 21.35 9.20 -8.70
C GLY A 18 21.14 8.17 -7.58
N GLY A 19 21.40 6.91 -7.92
CA GLY A 19 21.81 5.84 -7.02
C GLY A 19 20.96 5.61 -5.77
N GLY A 20 19.76 5.06 -5.94
CA GLY A 20 19.06 4.33 -4.87
C GLY A 20 19.31 2.83 -5.00
N LEU A 21 19.33 2.09 -3.87
CA LEU A 21 19.31 0.63 -3.93
C LEU A 21 17.96 0.19 -4.50
N ALA A 22 18.00 -0.47 -5.64
CA ALA A 22 16.81 -1.04 -6.26
C ALA A 22 16.83 -2.56 -6.04
N ALA A 23 15.75 -3.09 -5.48
CA ALA A 23 15.62 -4.51 -5.18
C ALA A 23 14.42 -5.08 -5.94
N VAL A 24 14.64 -6.18 -6.65
CA VAL A 24 13.59 -7.10 -7.08
C VAL A 24 13.84 -8.38 -6.32
N THR A 25 12.89 -8.74 -5.46
CA THR A 25 12.94 -10.00 -4.73
C THR A 25 11.91 -10.95 -5.34
N THR A 26 12.35 -12.06 -5.91
CA THR A 26 11.48 -13.24 -6.10
C THR A 26 11.32 -13.95 -4.76
N THR A 27 10.87 -13.22 -3.74
CA THR A 27 10.52 -13.76 -2.45
C THR A 27 9.01 -13.74 -2.41
N ALA A 28 8.41 -14.93 -2.35
CA ALA A 28 7.01 -15.08 -2.01
C ALA A 28 6.81 -14.47 -0.62
N LEU A 29 6.22 -13.26 -0.56
CA LEU A 29 5.74 -12.69 0.68
C LEU A 29 4.43 -13.42 1.02
N ALA A 30 4.54 -14.47 1.82
CA ALA A 30 3.41 -15.14 2.45
C ALA A 30 3.31 -14.68 3.89
N ALA A 31 2.23 -13.95 4.21
CA ALA A 31 1.91 -13.56 5.58
C ALA A 31 0.40 -13.38 5.70
N PRO A 32 -0.27 -14.05 6.66
CA PRO A 32 -1.57 -13.62 7.13
C PRO A 32 -1.49 -12.18 7.66
N ALA A 33 -2.46 -11.34 7.28
CA ALA A 33 -2.52 -9.94 7.72
C ALA A 33 -3.67 -9.71 8.71
N SER A 34 -3.36 -9.10 9.86
CA SER A 34 -4.35 -8.61 10.84
C SER A 34 -3.95 -7.22 11.38
N ALA A 35 -4.90 -6.53 12.02
CA ALA A 35 -4.65 -5.25 12.68
C ALA A 35 -4.75 -5.44 14.21
N GLU A 36 -3.75 -5.01 14.96
CA GLU A 36 -3.78 -5.03 16.43
C GLU A 36 -4.72 -3.94 16.99
N GLY A 37 -5.51 -4.28 18.00
CA GLY A 37 -6.41 -3.35 18.67
C GLY A 37 -5.65 -2.40 19.59
N GLY A 38 -5.74 -1.09 19.34
CA GLY A 38 -5.28 -0.07 20.27
C GLY A 38 -6.06 -0.11 21.60
N THR A 39 -5.41 0.27 22.69
CA THR A 39 -6.03 0.40 24.03
C THR A 39 -7.06 1.55 24.02
N ALA A 40 -8.31 1.21 23.69
CA ALA A 40 -9.43 2.11 23.86
C ALA A 40 -9.62 2.44 25.35
N THR A 41 -9.61 3.72 25.68
CA THR A 41 -10.09 4.23 26.98
C THR A 41 -11.52 3.72 27.21
N SER A 42 -11.70 3.01 28.32
CA SER A 42 -12.92 2.29 28.69
C SER A 42 -14.16 3.18 28.65
N GLY A 43 -15.02 2.94 27.66
CA GLY A 43 -16.26 3.70 27.52
C GLY A 43 -17.16 3.33 26.34
N ALA A 44 -17.27 2.06 25.91
CA ALA A 44 -18.44 1.57 25.15
C ALA A 44 -18.48 0.04 24.97
N SER A 45 -19.61 -0.52 25.42
CA SER A 45 -20.31 -1.80 25.12
C SER A 45 -19.52 -3.10 24.90
N ALA A 46 -19.71 -4.01 25.87
CA ALA A 46 -19.72 -5.46 25.69
C ALA A 46 -20.43 -5.89 24.38
N GLY A 47 -19.88 -6.94 23.76
CA GLY A 47 -20.20 -7.43 22.42
C GLY A 47 -21.67 -7.32 22.03
N ALA A 48 -21.93 -6.50 21.01
CA ALA A 48 -23.19 -6.55 20.29
C ALA A 48 -23.30 -7.92 19.62
N THR A 49 -24.10 -8.80 20.21
CA THR A 49 -24.53 -10.05 19.57
C THR A 49 -25.39 -9.69 18.38
N VAL A 50 -25.00 -10.17 17.19
CA VAL A 50 -25.78 -10.01 15.96
C VAL A 50 -27.22 -10.50 16.21
N PRO A 51 -28.26 -9.71 15.89
CA PRO A 51 -29.65 -10.11 16.12
C PRO A 51 -30.02 -11.42 15.40
N GLU A 52 -30.98 -12.17 15.97
CA GLU A 52 -31.53 -13.35 15.31
C GLU A 52 -32.26 -12.95 14.01
N GLY A 53 -31.92 -13.60 12.89
CA GLY A 53 -32.49 -13.29 11.56
C GLY A 53 -31.76 -12.20 10.78
N GLU A 54 -30.61 -11.71 11.27
CA GLU A 54 -29.78 -10.71 10.57
C GLU A 54 -29.07 -11.28 9.33
N LEU A 55 -28.69 -10.41 8.40
CA LEU A 55 -27.86 -10.77 7.25
C LEU A 55 -26.42 -11.10 7.67
N LEU A 56 -25.80 -12.07 6.99
CA LEU A 56 -24.45 -12.56 7.29
C LEU A 56 -23.39 -11.87 6.42
N GLY A 57 -22.16 -11.83 6.94
CA GLY A 57 -20.97 -11.33 6.25
C GLY A 57 -20.06 -10.51 7.16
N TYR A 58 -18.75 -10.59 6.92
CA TYR A 58 -17.73 -9.74 7.53
C TYR A 58 -17.77 -8.31 6.97
N SER A 59 -17.98 -8.18 5.66
CA SER A 59 -18.07 -6.89 4.98
C SER A 59 -19.33 -6.77 4.13
N LEU A 60 -19.62 -5.56 3.69
CA LEU A 60 -20.76 -5.29 2.82
C LEU A 60 -20.56 -5.87 1.41
N PRO A 61 -21.66 -6.17 0.69
CA PRO A 61 -23.03 -6.27 1.21
C PRO A 61 -23.22 -7.52 2.08
N LEU A 62 -23.96 -7.36 3.18
CA LEU A 62 -24.45 -8.52 3.94
C LEU A 62 -25.51 -9.27 3.13
N SER A 63 -25.64 -10.57 3.37
CA SER A 63 -26.61 -11.42 2.66
C SER A 63 -27.04 -12.61 3.51
N ALA A 64 -28.18 -13.23 3.18
CA ALA A 64 -28.69 -14.38 3.94
C ALA A 64 -27.71 -15.57 4.04
N ARG A 65 -26.76 -15.69 3.09
CA ARG A 65 -25.74 -16.76 3.07
C ARG A 65 -24.32 -16.28 3.43
N GLY A 66 -24.10 -14.97 3.58
CA GLY A 66 -22.77 -14.41 3.83
C GLY A 66 -21.81 -14.46 2.63
N THR A 67 -22.26 -14.90 1.46
CA THR A 67 -21.40 -15.08 0.27
C THR A 67 -21.32 -13.83 -0.62
N ALA A 68 -22.15 -12.82 -0.37
CA ALA A 68 -22.18 -11.59 -1.18
C ALA A 68 -21.16 -10.54 -0.73
N GLN A 69 -20.59 -10.69 0.47
CA GLN A 69 -19.58 -9.80 1.04
C GLN A 69 -18.44 -9.58 0.05
N LEU A 70 -17.93 -8.35 -0.03
CA LEU A 70 -16.79 -8.03 -0.88
C LEU A 70 -15.51 -8.72 -0.39
N VAL A 71 -15.39 -8.90 0.92
CA VAL A 71 -14.24 -9.44 1.64
C VAL A 71 -14.74 -10.34 2.77
N ALA A 72 -14.22 -11.57 2.84
CA ALA A 72 -14.42 -12.47 3.97
C ALA A 72 -13.53 -12.11 5.15
N ALA A 73 -13.87 -12.59 6.35
CA ALA A 73 -13.04 -12.41 7.54
C ALA A 73 -11.63 -13.03 7.33
N PRO A 74 -10.59 -12.54 8.02
CA PRO A 74 -9.27 -13.19 8.04
C PRO A 74 -9.34 -14.66 8.52
N PRO A 75 -8.32 -15.50 8.25
CA PRO A 75 -6.99 -15.14 7.73
C PRO A 75 -6.98 -14.76 6.25
N TRP A 76 -6.02 -13.90 5.89
CA TRP A 76 -5.82 -13.40 4.54
C TRP A 76 -4.39 -13.67 4.09
N HIS A 77 -4.21 -14.65 3.21
CA HIS A 77 -2.91 -15.06 2.69
C HIS A 77 -2.58 -14.29 1.42
N TYR A 78 -1.32 -13.90 1.27
CA TYR A 78 -0.81 -13.17 0.12
C TYR A 78 0.41 -13.89 -0.46
N VAL A 79 0.66 -13.71 -1.75
CA VAL A 79 1.94 -14.01 -2.41
C VAL A 79 2.10 -13.04 -3.58
N GLY A 80 3.28 -12.47 -3.76
CA GLY A 80 3.46 -11.48 -4.82
C GLY A 80 4.90 -11.28 -5.27
N GLU A 81 5.03 -10.64 -6.43
CA GLU A 81 6.31 -10.20 -7.00
C GLU A 81 6.42 -8.68 -6.89
N VAL A 82 7.55 -8.20 -6.38
CA VAL A 82 7.78 -6.77 -6.07
C VAL A 82 8.87 -6.18 -6.95
N VAL A 83 8.56 -5.06 -7.60
CA VAL A 83 9.55 -4.10 -8.12
C VAL A 83 9.59 -2.89 -7.20
N GLY A 84 10.68 -2.74 -6.45
CA GLY A 84 10.85 -1.68 -5.44
C GLY A 84 11.97 -0.69 -5.78
N VAL A 85 11.73 0.58 -5.46
CA VAL A 85 12.70 1.67 -5.58
C VAL A 85 12.81 2.40 -4.24
N GLU A 86 14.00 2.40 -3.65
CA GLU A 86 14.37 3.33 -2.58
C GLU A 86 14.48 4.76 -3.14
N PHE A 87 13.95 5.75 -2.44
CA PHE A 87 14.02 7.15 -2.86
C PHE A 87 14.18 8.11 -1.69
N TRP A 88 14.53 9.35 -2.03
CA TRP A 88 14.57 10.49 -1.11
C TRP A 88 13.72 11.64 -1.65
N THR A 89 12.85 12.19 -0.81
CA THR A 89 12.12 13.44 -1.01
C THR A 89 12.64 14.51 -0.04
N SER A 90 12.10 15.74 -0.08
CA SER A 90 12.43 16.73 0.93
C SER A 90 11.83 16.36 2.29
N SER A 91 12.55 16.70 3.37
CA SER A 91 12.10 16.53 4.75
C SER A 91 10.73 17.17 4.97
N ASP A 92 10.54 18.40 4.48
CA ASP A 92 9.28 19.14 4.59
C ASP A 92 8.11 18.40 3.93
N ALA A 93 8.32 17.76 2.78
CA ALA A 93 7.27 17.02 2.07
C ALA A 93 6.93 15.71 2.79
N ALA A 94 7.93 15.03 3.36
CA ALA A 94 7.70 13.84 4.17
C ALA A 94 6.96 14.17 5.47
N GLU A 95 7.37 15.23 6.17
CA GLU A 95 6.72 15.69 7.41
C GLU A 95 5.28 16.14 7.16
N ALA A 96 5.02 16.87 6.07
CA ALA A 96 3.66 17.28 5.70
C ALA A 96 2.72 16.10 5.39
N ALA A 97 3.26 14.91 5.11
CA ALA A 97 2.47 13.70 4.87
C ALA A 97 2.13 12.92 6.16
N LEU A 98 2.69 13.30 7.31
CA LEU A 98 2.50 12.57 8.57
C LEU A 98 1.16 12.96 9.25
N PRO A 99 0.36 11.97 9.69
CA PRO A 99 -0.79 12.23 10.54
C PRO A 99 -0.37 12.57 11.97
N ALA A 100 -1.29 13.15 12.73
CA ALA A 100 -1.12 13.35 14.16
C ALA A 100 -0.75 12.02 14.86
N GLY A 101 0.28 12.06 15.71
CA GLY A 101 0.81 10.90 16.42
C GLY A 101 2.07 10.30 15.80
N LEU A 102 2.38 10.61 14.54
CA LEU A 102 3.69 10.32 13.94
C LEU A 102 4.59 11.56 13.97
N THR A 103 5.89 11.33 14.07
CA THR A 103 6.92 12.38 13.98
C THR A 103 7.95 12.03 12.92
N PRO A 104 8.66 13.02 12.34
CA PRO A 104 9.73 12.75 11.38
C PRO A 104 10.80 11.80 11.96
N ASP A 105 11.39 10.95 11.11
CA ASP A 105 12.57 10.20 11.51
C ASP A 105 13.76 11.18 11.70
N PRO A 106 14.45 11.18 12.86
CA PRO A 106 15.52 12.14 13.14
C PRO A 106 16.78 11.93 12.29
N THR A 107 16.90 10.79 11.61
CA THR A 107 18.10 10.38 10.87
C THR A 107 17.83 10.28 9.37
N THR A 108 16.65 9.79 8.99
CA THR A 108 16.30 9.49 7.61
C THR A 108 15.04 10.23 7.14
N SER A 109 14.74 11.42 7.71
CA SER A 109 13.63 12.25 7.21
C SER A 109 13.74 12.48 5.69
N GLY A 110 12.65 12.22 4.97
CA GLY A 110 12.61 12.26 3.51
C GLY A 110 12.92 10.93 2.82
N HIS A 111 13.43 9.93 3.53
CA HIS A 111 13.66 8.58 2.99
C HIS A 111 12.35 7.80 2.82
N GLY A 112 12.27 6.99 1.77
CA GLY A 112 11.12 6.13 1.54
C GLY A 112 11.31 5.09 0.44
N TYR A 113 10.26 4.31 0.22
CA TYR A 113 10.19 3.29 -0.82
C TYR A 113 8.94 3.46 -1.67
N ALA A 114 9.09 3.29 -2.98
CA ALA A 114 7.99 3.16 -3.93
C ALA A 114 7.96 1.70 -4.42
N LEU A 115 6.86 1.00 -4.15
CA LEU A 115 6.73 -0.44 -4.42
C LEU A 115 5.61 -0.66 -5.43
N PHE A 116 5.89 -1.49 -6.45
CA PHE A 116 4.91 -2.02 -7.39
C PHE A 116 4.83 -3.52 -7.18
N ILE A 117 3.62 -4.05 -6.97
CA ILE A 117 3.43 -5.44 -6.55
C ILE A 117 2.32 -6.09 -7.37
N ASP A 118 2.60 -7.28 -7.90
CA ASP A 118 1.59 -8.15 -8.51
C ASP A 118 1.26 -9.20 -7.47
N TRP A 119 0.08 -9.10 -6.87
CA TRP A 119 -0.39 -9.95 -5.79
C TRP A 119 -1.31 -11.06 -6.30
N GLN A 120 -1.22 -12.22 -5.64
CA GLN A 120 -2.26 -13.23 -5.57
C GLN A 120 -2.66 -13.42 -4.10
N PHE A 121 -3.96 -13.39 -3.85
CA PHE A 121 -4.59 -13.52 -2.54
C PHE A 121 -5.29 -14.88 -2.39
N SER A 122 -5.41 -15.37 -1.16
CA SER A 122 -6.35 -16.44 -0.80
C SER A 122 -6.81 -16.29 0.65
N GLY A 123 -8.04 -16.69 0.94
CA GLY A 123 -8.42 -17.13 2.28
C GLY A 123 -8.13 -18.63 2.41
N ASP A 124 -8.92 -19.31 3.25
CA ASP A 124 -8.76 -20.75 3.51
C ASP A 124 -9.52 -21.65 2.53
N GLU A 125 -10.29 -21.08 1.59
CA GLU A 125 -11.13 -21.83 0.65
C GLU A 125 -10.53 -21.90 -0.77
N GLN A 126 -9.22 -21.70 -0.89
CA GLN A 126 -8.50 -21.71 -2.17
C GLN A 126 -9.03 -20.68 -3.18
N GLU A 127 -9.35 -19.48 -2.70
CA GLU A 127 -9.85 -18.37 -3.51
C GLU A 127 -8.89 -17.98 -4.63
N TYR A 128 -7.60 -18.30 -4.52
CA TYR A 128 -6.63 -18.13 -5.60
C TYR A 128 -6.99 -18.87 -6.91
N LEU A 129 -7.90 -19.86 -6.85
CA LEU A 129 -8.44 -20.55 -8.02
C LEU A 129 -9.47 -19.71 -8.81
N ASP A 130 -9.96 -18.60 -8.26
CA ASP A 130 -10.70 -17.56 -8.98
C ASP A 130 -9.82 -16.31 -9.17
N PRO A 131 -8.89 -16.32 -10.15
CA PRO A 131 -7.89 -15.26 -10.30
C PRO A 131 -8.50 -13.90 -10.65
N VAL A 132 -9.73 -13.85 -11.17
CA VAL A 132 -10.41 -12.59 -11.48
C VAL A 132 -10.73 -11.81 -10.20
N ARG A 133 -10.96 -12.51 -9.08
CA ARG A 133 -11.19 -11.92 -7.76
C ARG A 133 -9.90 -11.80 -6.94
N SER A 134 -9.02 -12.77 -7.10
CA SER A 134 -7.91 -13.00 -6.17
C SER A 134 -6.56 -12.48 -6.65
N GLN A 135 -6.41 -12.10 -7.92
CA GLN A 135 -5.23 -11.39 -8.40
C GLN A 135 -5.49 -9.89 -8.46
N TYR A 136 -4.49 -9.11 -8.05
CA TYR A 136 -4.53 -7.65 -8.14
C TYR A 136 -3.12 -7.07 -8.22
N ALA A 137 -2.98 -5.91 -8.84
CA ALA A 137 -1.76 -5.13 -8.82
C ALA A 137 -1.86 -3.98 -7.83
N GLU A 138 -0.74 -3.61 -7.23
CA GLU A 138 -0.65 -2.61 -6.17
C GLU A 138 0.55 -1.69 -6.39
N PHE A 139 0.37 -0.41 -6.08
CA PHE A 139 1.45 0.55 -5.93
C PHE A 139 1.31 1.24 -4.58
N LEU A 140 2.39 1.29 -3.79
CA LEU A 140 2.41 2.03 -2.53
C LEU A 140 3.69 2.83 -2.34
N VAL A 141 3.56 3.87 -1.51
CA VAL A 141 4.68 4.64 -0.97
C VAL A 141 4.79 4.36 0.51
N LEU A 142 6.01 4.15 0.99
CA LEU A 142 6.38 4.10 2.40
C LEU A 142 7.36 5.23 2.70
N LEU A 143 7.19 5.90 3.84
CA LEU A 143 8.08 6.95 4.34
C LEU A 143 8.60 6.59 5.73
N ASP A 144 9.89 6.83 5.97
CA ASP A 144 10.46 6.67 7.31
C ASP A 144 9.88 7.71 8.27
N ALA A 145 9.42 7.23 9.43
CA ALA A 145 8.87 8.07 10.50
C ALA A 145 9.15 7.44 11.88
N GLN A 146 8.70 8.10 12.94
CA GLN A 146 8.60 7.53 14.28
C GLN A 146 7.16 7.47 14.77
N TRP A 147 6.82 6.38 15.46
CA TRP A 147 5.61 6.24 16.24
C TRP A 147 5.98 5.84 17.67
N GLN A 148 5.55 6.64 18.65
CA GLN A 148 5.89 6.42 20.07
C GLN A 148 7.41 6.28 20.31
N GLY A 149 8.23 7.02 19.55
CA GLY A 149 9.69 6.99 19.63
C GLY A 149 10.37 5.81 18.92
N ALA A 150 9.60 4.90 18.30
CA ALA A 150 10.14 3.76 17.56
C ALA A 150 10.14 4.03 16.04
N PRO A 151 11.17 3.55 15.29
CA PRO A 151 11.24 3.67 13.84
C PRO A 151 10.13 2.85 13.16
N VAL A 152 9.36 3.50 12.27
CA VAL A 152 8.26 2.88 11.50
C VAL A 152 8.30 3.31 10.04
N ALA A 153 7.54 2.62 9.19
CA ALA A 153 7.23 3.01 7.83
C ALA A 153 5.76 3.48 7.75
N TRP A 154 5.54 4.75 7.42
CA TRP A 154 4.21 5.32 7.20
C TRP A 154 3.77 5.13 5.74
N CYS A 155 2.53 4.69 5.51
CA CYS A 155 1.96 4.56 4.16
C CYS A 155 0.98 5.70 3.84
N PRO A 156 1.42 6.84 3.26
CA PRO A 156 0.53 7.95 2.92
C PRO A 156 -0.36 7.66 1.71
N PHE A 157 0.13 6.88 0.74
CA PHE A 157 -0.53 6.67 -0.54
C PHE A 157 -0.36 5.25 -1.04
N ILE A 158 -1.45 4.66 -1.49
CA ILE A 158 -1.51 3.31 -2.04
C ILE A 158 -2.66 3.17 -3.03
N TYR A 159 -2.43 2.43 -4.12
CA TYR A 159 -3.35 2.26 -5.23
C TYR A 159 -3.41 0.79 -5.62
N VAL A 160 -4.61 0.30 -5.92
CA VAL A 160 -4.86 -1.08 -6.38
C VAL A 160 -5.82 -1.09 -7.56
N ASP A 161 -5.89 -2.18 -8.31
CA ASP A 161 -6.83 -2.36 -9.41
C ASP A 161 -8.02 -3.29 -9.09
N ASN A 162 -8.19 -3.66 -7.81
CA ASN A 162 -9.20 -4.59 -7.32
C ASN A 162 -9.98 -4.01 -6.13
N ASP A 163 -11.29 -4.19 -6.14
CA ASP A 163 -12.22 -3.68 -5.15
C ASP A 163 -12.13 -4.42 -3.80
N ALA A 164 -11.99 -5.74 -3.81
CA ALA A 164 -11.78 -6.52 -2.59
C ALA A 164 -10.45 -6.18 -1.91
N ALA A 165 -9.39 -5.96 -2.69
CA ALA A 165 -8.09 -5.50 -2.19
C ALA A 165 -8.19 -4.09 -1.61
N LEU A 166 -8.96 -3.20 -2.24
CA LEU A 166 -9.24 -1.85 -1.73
C LEU A 166 -9.94 -1.92 -0.37
N ALA A 167 -11.02 -2.69 -0.27
CA ALA A 167 -11.78 -2.85 0.97
C ALA A 167 -10.95 -3.46 2.10
N ARG A 168 -10.20 -4.54 1.84
CA ARG A 168 -9.22 -5.11 2.80
C ARG A 168 -8.23 -4.05 3.28
N GLY A 169 -7.75 -3.21 2.37
CA GLY A 169 -6.85 -2.11 2.70
C GLY A 169 -7.46 -1.14 3.70
N TRP A 170 -8.68 -0.69 3.47
CA TRP A 170 -9.37 0.23 4.39
C TRP A 170 -9.57 -0.38 5.78
N PHE A 171 -9.87 -1.69 5.88
CA PHE A 171 -9.96 -2.38 7.17
C PHE A 171 -8.62 -2.41 7.92
N GLN A 172 -7.51 -2.48 7.19
CA GLN A 172 -6.14 -2.43 7.76
C GLN A 172 -5.64 -0.99 7.97
N GLY A 173 -6.39 0.03 7.52
CA GLY A 173 -5.98 1.44 7.56
C GLY A 173 -5.08 1.89 6.41
N PHE A 174 -4.84 1.04 5.40
CA PHE A 174 -4.17 1.45 4.17
C PHE A 174 -5.11 2.38 3.37
N PRO A 175 -4.67 3.58 2.96
CA PRO A 175 -5.50 4.56 2.27
C PRO A 175 -5.67 4.26 0.78
N LYS A 176 -6.11 3.04 0.46
CA LYS A 176 -6.19 2.51 -0.93
C LYS A 176 -7.17 3.29 -1.78
N LYS A 177 -6.75 3.61 -3.01
CA LYS A 177 -7.60 4.09 -4.11
C LYS A 177 -7.48 3.16 -5.32
N LEU A 178 -8.41 3.30 -6.27
CA LEU A 178 -8.28 2.60 -7.54
C LEU A 178 -7.22 3.23 -8.45
N GLY A 179 -6.45 2.39 -9.13
CA GLY A 179 -5.45 2.76 -10.12
C GLY A 179 -5.23 1.65 -11.15
N ALA A 180 -4.47 1.96 -12.19
CA ALA A 180 -3.94 1.00 -13.15
C ALA A 180 -2.44 0.86 -12.92
N ILE A 181 -2.03 -0.32 -12.45
CA ILE A 181 -0.65 -0.64 -12.11
C ILE A 181 -0.17 -1.74 -13.05
N ARG A 182 1.07 -1.61 -13.55
CA ARG A 182 1.73 -2.63 -14.37
C ARG A 182 3.20 -2.68 -14.05
N GLN A 183 3.75 -3.89 -13.98
CA GLN A 183 5.18 -4.13 -13.91
C GLN A 183 5.64 -5.13 -14.97
N THR A 184 6.94 -5.09 -15.27
CA THR A 184 7.61 -6.07 -16.13
C THR A 184 7.69 -7.39 -15.39
N ARG A 185 7.38 -8.50 -16.05
CA ARG A 185 7.43 -9.84 -15.46
C ARG A 185 8.61 -10.65 -16.04
N ALA A 186 9.26 -11.43 -15.19
CA ALA A 186 10.21 -12.45 -15.62
C ALA A 186 9.49 -13.79 -15.82
N PHE A 187 10.01 -14.62 -16.73
CA PHE A 187 9.48 -15.94 -17.02
C PHE A 187 10.60 -16.97 -16.91
N ALA A 188 10.25 -18.20 -16.52
CA ALA A 188 11.22 -19.30 -16.38
C ALA A 188 11.86 -19.73 -17.72
N VAL A 189 11.32 -19.28 -18.85
CA VAL A 189 11.84 -19.58 -20.19
C VAL A 189 12.66 -18.41 -20.69
N ASP A 190 13.91 -18.67 -21.07
CA ASP A 190 14.78 -17.69 -21.68
C ASP A 190 14.16 -17.13 -22.96
N SER A 191 14.01 -15.81 -23.00
CA SER A 191 13.35 -15.12 -24.11
C SER A 191 13.85 -13.70 -24.23
N LYS A 192 13.95 -13.20 -25.47
CA LYS A 192 14.20 -11.76 -25.72
C LYS A 192 13.04 -10.86 -25.29
N ALA A 193 11.88 -11.43 -24.98
CA ALA A 193 10.69 -10.72 -24.54
C ALA A 193 10.58 -10.58 -23.01
N ALA A 194 11.51 -11.15 -22.23
CA ALA A 194 11.49 -11.09 -20.78
C ALA A 194 12.90 -10.84 -20.21
N PRO A 195 13.04 -10.07 -19.12
CA PRO A 195 14.31 -9.98 -18.41
C PRO A 195 14.60 -11.27 -17.64
N ALA A 196 15.88 -11.54 -17.39
CA ALA A 196 16.30 -12.55 -16.43
C ALA A 196 16.21 -11.99 -14.99
N VAL A 197 15.89 -12.85 -14.02
CA VAL A 197 16.04 -12.52 -12.58
C VAL A 197 17.50 -12.74 -12.20
N GLY A 198 18.32 -11.69 -12.34
CA GLY A 198 19.74 -11.73 -12.07
C GLY A 198 20.47 -10.51 -12.64
N PRO A 199 21.80 -10.43 -12.50
CA PRO A 199 22.59 -9.27 -12.92
C PRO A 199 22.29 -8.83 -14.37
N GLY A 200 22.02 -7.55 -14.56
CA GLY A 200 21.64 -6.95 -15.85
C GLY A 200 20.15 -7.04 -16.21
N GLY A 201 19.39 -7.90 -15.54
CA GLY A 201 17.93 -7.97 -15.69
C GLY A 201 17.28 -6.62 -15.38
N THR A 202 16.46 -6.11 -16.31
CA THR A 202 15.84 -4.78 -16.17
C THR A 202 14.32 -4.90 -16.11
N PHE A 203 13.74 -4.32 -15.06
CA PHE A 203 12.31 -4.34 -14.78
C PHE A 203 11.80 -2.91 -14.76
N ALA A 204 10.70 -2.64 -15.45
CA ALA A 204 10.02 -1.34 -15.42
C ALA A 204 8.62 -1.50 -14.84
N ALA A 205 8.12 -0.45 -14.18
CA ALA A 205 6.78 -0.40 -13.63
C ALA A 205 6.15 0.99 -13.79
N SER A 206 4.82 1.05 -13.79
CA SER A 206 4.08 2.30 -13.88
C SER A 206 2.75 2.22 -13.14
N MET A 207 2.32 3.34 -12.58
CA MET A 207 1.01 3.51 -11.92
C MET A 207 0.31 4.74 -12.47
N SER A 208 -0.96 4.60 -12.80
CA SER A 208 -1.85 5.70 -13.18
C SER A 208 -3.12 5.67 -12.33
N ALA A 209 -3.71 6.83 -12.03
CA ALA A 209 -5.01 6.91 -11.38
C ALA A 209 -5.89 7.92 -12.12
N ALA A 210 -7.17 7.60 -12.29
CA ALA A 210 -8.12 8.42 -13.06
C ALA A 210 -7.60 8.86 -14.45
N GLY A 211 -6.83 7.99 -15.13
CA GLY A 211 -6.25 8.29 -16.46
C GLY A 211 -4.98 9.14 -16.45
N HIS A 212 -4.47 9.55 -15.28
CA HIS A 212 -3.22 10.32 -15.16
C HIS A 212 -2.06 9.44 -14.68
N ARG A 213 -0.93 9.50 -15.39
CA ARG A 213 0.32 8.84 -14.96
C ARG A 213 0.87 9.54 -13.72
N LEU A 214 1.05 8.79 -12.62
CA LEU A 214 1.52 9.34 -11.34
C LEU A 214 2.90 8.81 -10.94
N ALA A 215 3.26 7.59 -11.33
CA ALA A 215 4.56 7.02 -11.03
C ALA A 215 5.10 6.16 -12.19
N GLU A 216 6.41 6.21 -12.38
CA GLU A 216 7.18 5.37 -13.30
C GLU A 216 8.48 4.96 -12.61
N ALA A 217 8.87 3.70 -12.76
CA ALA A 217 10.10 3.17 -12.21
C ALA A 217 10.78 2.27 -13.23
N ARG A 218 12.12 2.23 -13.14
CA ARG A 218 12.95 1.24 -13.82
C ARG A 218 14.09 0.84 -12.90
N VAL A 219 14.27 -0.47 -12.75
CA VAL A 219 15.29 -1.10 -11.91
C VAL A 219 16.12 -2.02 -12.79
N THR A 220 17.45 -1.95 -12.66
CA THR A 220 18.37 -2.93 -13.24
C THR A 220 19.04 -3.68 -12.10
N LEU A 221 18.96 -5.01 -12.12
CA LEU A 221 19.46 -5.85 -11.05
C LEU A 221 20.97 -5.99 -11.12
N GLU A 222 21.62 -5.99 -9.97
CA GLU A 222 23.08 -6.14 -9.86
C GLU A 222 23.46 -7.38 -9.05
N LYS A 223 22.79 -7.59 -7.91
CA LYS A 223 23.08 -8.67 -6.97
C LYS A 223 21.82 -9.09 -6.22
N THR A 224 21.83 -10.31 -5.73
CA THR A 224 20.77 -10.84 -4.87
C THR A 224 20.85 -10.20 -3.47
N ALA A 225 19.70 -9.86 -2.90
CA ALA A 225 19.53 -9.48 -1.50
C ALA A 225 18.79 -10.59 -0.74
N THR A 226 19.06 -10.71 0.56
CA THR A 226 18.42 -11.72 1.43
C THR A 226 17.18 -11.19 2.15
N SER A 227 16.88 -9.90 2.01
CA SER A 227 15.73 -9.24 2.61
C SER A 227 15.17 -8.17 1.67
N LEU A 228 13.92 -7.77 1.92
CA LEU A 228 13.30 -6.63 1.28
C LEU A 228 13.46 -5.40 2.20
N PRO A 229 14.34 -4.42 1.87
CA PRO A 229 14.63 -3.30 2.77
C PRO A 229 13.40 -2.48 3.17
N ALA A 230 12.40 -2.39 2.29
CA ALA A 230 11.14 -1.69 2.53
C ALA A 230 10.29 -2.29 3.67
N LEU A 231 10.56 -3.53 4.10
CA LEU A 231 9.88 -4.20 5.20
C LEU A 231 10.75 -4.32 6.46
N SER A 232 11.87 -3.58 6.53
CA SER A 232 12.75 -3.57 7.71
C SER A 232 12.15 -2.80 8.90
N ARG A 233 11.07 -2.04 8.68
CA ARG A 233 10.35 -1.26 9.68
C ARG A 233 8.89 -1.71 9.74
N PRO A 234 8.24 -1.74 10.93
CA PRO A 234 6.80 -1.98 11.02
C PRO A 234 6.03 -0.93 10.23
N ILE A 235 5.03 -1.35 9.47
CA ILE A 235 4.16 -0.43 8.73
C ILE A 235 3.09 0.09 9.67
N VAL A 236 2.97 1.42 9.76
CA VAL A 236 1.89 2.09 10.48
C VAL A 236 0.93 2.72 9.48
N ASN A 237 -0.36 2.55 9.78
CA ASN A 237 -1.49 2.96 8.98
C ASN A 237 -2.50 3.74 9.84
N LEU A 238 -3.51 4.35 9.19
CA LEU A 238 -4.56 5.10 9.86
C LEU A 238 -5.92 4.54 9.45
N ARG A 239 -6.58 3.81 10.35
CA ARG A 239 -7.98 3.41 10.15
C ARG A 239 -8.84 4.64 10.25
N HIS A 240 -9.56 4.97 9.19
CA HIS A 240 -10.40 6.14 9.11
C HIS A 240 -11.73 5.82 8.44
N PHE A 241 -12.85 6.19 9.07
CA PHE A 241 -14.18 6.07 8.51
C PHE A 241 -15.05 7.27 8.90
N PRO A 242 -15.61 8.02 7.93
CA PRO A 242 -16.32 9.25 8.21
C PRO A 242 -17.74 9.00 8.77
N ARG A 243 -18.37 10.04 9.30
CA ARG A 243 -19.82 10.08 9.54
C ARG A 243 -20.49 10.91 8.44
N LEU A 244 -21.69 10.48 8.01
CA LEU A 244 -22.52 11.22 7.06
C LEU A 244 -23.66 12.03 7.72
N SER A 245 -23.82 11.92 9.04
CA SER A 245 -24.78 12.74 9.79
C SER A 245 -24.42 14.23 9.68
N ALA A 246 -25.41 15.07 9.40
CA ALA A 246 -25.20 16.51 9.31
C ALA A 246 -24.55 17.07 10.59
N GLY A 247 -23.56 17.94 10.44
CA GLY A 247 -22.81 18.51 11.56
C GLY A 247 -21.82 17.54 12.22
N GLN A 248 -21.49 16.41 11.57
CA GLN A 248 -20.50 15.43 12.06
C GLN A 248 -19.44 15.08 11.00
N TYR A 249 -19.32 15.87 9.93
CA TYR A 249 -18.39 15.58 8.82
C TYR A 249 -16.91 15.68 9.22
N ASP A 250 -16.61 16.43 10.27
CA ASP A 250 -15.30 16.59 10.91
C ASP A 250 -15.09 15.66 12.12
N ASN A 251 -16.11 14.87 12.49
CA ASN A 251 -16.07 13.92 13.61
C ASN A 251 -16.23 12.48 13.10
N PRO A 252 -15.14 11.82 12.68
CA PRO A 252 -15.19 10.48 12.09
C PRO A 252 -15.62 9.41 13.10
N ALA A 253 -16.25 8.34 12.60
CA ALA A 253 -16.66 7.20 13.42
C ALA A 253 -15.46 6.35 13.84
N VAL A 254 -14.43 6.28 12.98
CA VAL A 254 -13.16 5.59 13.24
C VAL A 254 -12.04 6.55 12.83
N HIS A 255 -11.03 6.75 13.68
CA HIS A 255 -9.82 7.52 13.39
C HIS A 255 -8.71 7.13 14.37
N GLU A 256 -7.97 6.09 14.03
CA GLU A 256 -6.99 5.46 14.93
C GLU A 256 -5.74 5.01 14.17
N LEU A 257 -4.55 5.35 14.71
CA LEU A 257 -3.31 4.78 14.22
C LEU A 257 -3.27 3.29 14.57
N THR A 258 -2.83 2.47 13.61
CA THR A 258 -2.70 1.03 13.76
C THR A 258 -1.38 0.57 13.15
N GLN A 259 -0.80 -0.48 13.70
CA GLN A 259 0.33 -1.17 13.09
C GLN A 259 -0.18 -2.36 12.28
N SER A 260 0.43 -2.58 11.11
CA SER A 260 0.23 -3.81 10.36
C SER A 260 0.90 -4.97 11.10
N VAL A 261 0.17 -6.06 11.33
CA VAL A 261 0.73 -7.31 11.83
C VAL A 261 0.75 -8.28 10.66
N LEU A 262 1.97 -8.67 10.27
CA LEU A 262 2.23 -9.69 9.26
C LEU A 262 2.72 -10.92 10.02
N ASP A 263 2.01 -12.04 9.94
CA ASP A 263 2.47 -13.26 10.59
C ASP A 263 3.70 -13.82 9.85
N ASP A 264 4.60 -14.48 10.59
CA ASP A 264 5.72 -15.20 9.99
C ASP A 264 5.19 -16.39 9.15
N PRO A 265 5.75 -16.63 7.95
CA PRO A 265 5.36 -17.76 7.08
C PRO A 265 5.62 -19.15 7.69
#